data_AF-A0A2D5UNG7-F1
#
_entry.id   AF-A0A2D5UNG7-F1
#
_cell.length_a   1.000
_cell.length_b   1.000
_cell.length_c   1.000
_cell.angle_alpha   90.00
_cell.angle_beta   90.00
_cell.angle_gamma   90.00
#
_symmetry.space_group_name_H-M   'P 1'
#
loop_
_entity.id
_entity.type
_entity.pdbx_description
1 polymer ?
#
loop_
_entity_poly.entity_id
_entity_poly.type
_entity_poly.pdbx_seq_one_letter_code
_entity_poly.pdbx_strand_id
1 'polypeptide(L)'
;MAQGFQPPPEGKSVIYFVNVKKTNSREYFHQDRYIGLLKRGKNYMRYVCNPGENLFWASAENKEFVTANLKEGGTYIVIGENKMGMWSAGIRLIPITDDNKLFEKARAIIMEKGPIVTPVSTIKLRNTELVEFIANVLDHYENQWKSTKDFPNISAEMAIPVDKLK
;
A
#
# COMPACT_ATOMS: atom_id res chain seq x y z
N MET A 1 9.44 -12.00 -14.16
CA MET A 1 8.80 -13.32 -14.02
C MET A 1 7.79 -13.24 -12.90
N ALA A 2 6.66 -13.95 -13.00
CA ALA A 2 5.67 -14.01 -11.92
C ALA A 2 6.21 -14.85 -10.76
N GLN A 3 5.93 -14.42 -9.53
CA GLN A 3 6.40 -15.11 -8.32
C GLN A 3 5.24 -15.57 -7.42
N GLY A 4 4.01 -15.13 -7.67
CA GLY A 4 2.90 -15.37 -6.76
C GLY A 4 3.09 -14.71 -5.40
N PHE A 5 2.34 -15.18 -4.40
CA PHE A 5 2.58 -14.77 -3.03
C PHE A 5 3.88 -15.38 -2.52
N GLN A 6 4.70 -14.54 -1.89
CA GLN A 6 5.95 -14.95 -1.27
C GLN A 6 5.81 -14.71 0.23
N PRO A 7 6.05 -15.74 1.07
CA PRO A 7 5.89 -15.60 2.51
C PRO A 7 6.73 -14.44 3.05
N PRO A 8 6.30 -13.76 4.12
CA PRO A 8 7.14 -12.78 4.79
C PRO A 8 8.45 -13.43 5.25
N PRO A 9 9.58 -12.72 5.20
CA PRO A 9 10.78 -13.14 5.94
C PRO A 9 10.47 -13.33 7.43
N GLU A 10 11.28 -14.12 8.13
CA GLU A 10 11.19 -14.31 9.59
C GLU A 10 11.17 -12.95 10.32
N GLY A 11 10.31 -12.79 11.32
CA GLY A 11 10.17 -11.53 12.06
C GLY A 11 9.49 -10.40 11.29
N LYS A 12 8.95 -10.63 10.09
CA LYS A 12 8.37 -9.58 9.23
C LYS A 12 6.91 -9.82 8.87
N SER A 13 6.28 -8.75 8.39
CA SER A 13 4.99 -8.78 7.71
C SER A 13 5.16 -8.30 6.26
N VAL A 14 4.22 -8.63 5.39
CA VAL A 14 4.21 -8.15 4.01
C VAL A 14 2.87 -7.56 3.62
N ILE A 15 2.92 -6.43 2.89
CA ILE A 15 1.76 -5.81 2.28
C ILE A 15 1.91 -5.84 0.76
N TYR A 16 0.85 -6.25 0.09
CA TYR A 16 0.68 -6.14 -1.35
C TYR A 16 -0.22 -4.96 -1.66
N PHE A 17 0.35 -3.89 -2.22
CA PHE A 17 -0.43 -2.78 -2.79
C PHE A 17 -0.77 -3.15 -4.23
N VAL A 18 -2.06 -3.27 -4.56
CA VAL A 18 -2.52 -3.84 -5.83
C VAL A 18 -3.44 -2.88 -6.58
N ASN A 19 -3.13 -2.63 -7.85
CA ASN A 19 -4.03 -1.98 -8.79
C ASN A 19 -4.79 -3.06 -9.59
N VAL A 20 -6.01 -3.37 -9.18
CA VAL A 20 -6.86 -4.38 -9.87
C VAL A 20 -7.44 -3.88 -11.20
N LYS A 21 -7.43 -2.56 -11.41
CA LYS A 21 -7.85 -1.86 -12.62
C LYS A 21 -6.74 -0.92 -13.07
N LYS A 22 -6.91 -0.32 -14.26
CA LYS A 22 -5.99 0.70 -14.75
C LYS A 22 -6.13 1.96 -13.89
N THR A 23 -5.08 2.28 -13.15
CA THR A 23 -4.99 3.50 -12.33
C THR A 23 -3.95 4.46 -12.90
N ASN A 24 -3.87 5.68 -12.34
CA ASN A 24 -2.72 6.57 -12.54
C ASN A 24 -1.51 6.08 -11.75
N SER A 25 -0.32 6.63 -12.03
CA SER A 25 0.87 6.38 -11.20
C SER A 25 0.72 7.07 -9.85
N ARG A 26 1.14 6.44 -8.75
CA ARG A 26 1.18 7.06 -7.40
C ARG A 26 2.42 6.67 -6.64
N GLU A 27 2.90 7.61 -5.85
CA GLU A 27 3.95 7.41 -4.86
C GLU A 27 3.34 6.84 -3.59
N TYR A 28 4.03 5.87 -3.01
CA TYR A 28 3.66 5.21 -1.76
C TYR A 28 4.74 5.46 -0.72
N PHE A 29 4.28 5.58 0.52
CA PHE A 29 5.08 5.95 1.67
C PHE A 29 4.74 5.04 2.85
N HIS A 30 5.73 4.86 3.72
CA HIS A 30 5.60 4.15 4.99
C HIS A 30 6.25 5.03 6.07
N GLN A 31 5.44 5.45 7.04
CA GLN A 31 5.79 6.47 8.01
C GLN A 31 6.31 7.73 7.28
N ASP A 32 7.53 8.13 7.60
CA ASP A 32 8.27 9.27 7.09
C ASP A 32 9.13 8.95 5.85
N ARG A 33 8.91 7.80 5.20
CA ARG A 33 9.74 7.36 4.07
C ARG A 33 8.95 7.08 2.81
N TYR A 34 9.46 7.55 1.69
CA TYR A 34 9.08 7.07 0.37
C TYR A 34 9.53 5.62 0.18
N ILE A 35 8.62 4.75 -0.25
CA ILE A 35 8.89 3.31 -0.45
C ILE A 35 8.78 2.85 -1.90
N GLY A 36 8.15 3.64 -2.77
CA GLY A 36 8.12 3.32 -4.19
C GLY A 36 7.00 3.98 -4.97
N LEU A 37 7.01 3.72 -6.27
CA LEU A 37 6.01 4.19 -7.23
C LEU A 37 5.29 3.00 -7.85
N LEU A 38 3.97 2.91 -7.68
CA LEU A 38 3.16 2.08 -8.55
C LEU A 38 2.85 2.83 -9.83
N LYS A 39 3.27 2.27 -10.96
CA LYS A 39 3.07 2.84 -12.30
C LYS A 39 1.61 2.70 -12.74
N ARG A 40 1.19 3.52 -13.71
CA ARG A 40 -0.10 3.39 -14.40
C ARG A 40 -0.33 1.96 -14.89
N GLY A 41 -1.49 1.36 -14.59
CA GLY A 41 -1.88 0.05 -15.12
C GLY A 41 -2.36 -0.93 -14.04
N LYS A 42 -2.56 -2.19 -14.45
CA LYS A 42 -2.84 -3.33 -13.54
C LYS A 42 -1.52 -3.95 -13.10
N ASN A 43 -1.12 -3.73 -11.86
CA ASN A 43 0.15 -4.14 -11.30
C ASN A 43 0.08 -4.16 -9.77
N TYR A 44 1.17 -4.55 -9.12
CA TYR A 44 1.27 -4.52 -7.67
C TYR A 44 2.69 -4.24 -7.20
N MET A 45 2.84 -3.87 -5.94
CA MET A 45 4.11 -3.75 -5.23
C MET A 45 4.01 -4.61 -3.98
N ARG A 46 5.04 -5.43 -3.76
CA ARG A 46 5.23 -6.19 -2.53
C ARG A 46 6.15 -5.40 -1.61
N TYR A 47 5.70 -5.10 -0.40
CA TYR A 47 6.47 -4.33 0.57
C TYR A 47 6.59 -5.08 1.89
N VAL A 48 7.83 -5.32 2.33
CA VAL A 48 8.15 -5.98 3.61
C VAL A 48 8.33 -4.92 4.68
N CYS A 49 7.72 -5.11 5.84
CA CYS A 49 7.75 -4.19 6.97
C CYS A 49 7.82 -4.93 8.30
N ASN A 50 8.05 -4.18 9.37
CA ASN A 50 7.99 -4.73 10.71
C ASN A 50 6.53 -4.95 11.13
N PRO A 51 6.24 -6.00 11.91
CA PRO A 51 4.94 -6.15 12.59
C PRO A 51 4.68 -4.98 13.56
N GLY A 52 3.44 -4.87 14.04
CA GLY A 52 2.98 -3.82 14.94
C GLY A 52 2.39 -2.62 14.21
N GLU A 53 2.46 -1.46 14.85
CA GLU A 53 1.88 -0.22 14.35
C GLU A 53 2.65 0.35 13.15
N ASN A 54 1.94 0.56 12.05
CA ASN A 54 2.49 1.15 10.83
C ASN A 54 1.49 2.16 10.26
N LEU A 55 2.01 3.22 9.63
CA LEU A 55 1.23 4.16 8.83
C LEU A 55 1.69 4.06 7.37
N PHE A 56 0.80 3.65 6.48
CA PHE A 56 1.08 3.71 5.04
C PHE A 56 0.23 4.80 4.42
N TRP A 57 0.77 5.44 3.38
CA TRP A 57 0.02 6.44 2.65
C TRP A 57 0.46 6.54 1.21
N ALA A 58 -0.44 7.08 0.38
CA ALA A 58 -0.18 7.32 -1.02
C ALA A 58 -0.44 8.79 -1.35
N SER A 59 0.40 9.33 -2.22
CA SER A 59 0.26 10.69 -2.74
C SER A 59 -0.31 10.66 -4.16
N ALA A 60 -1.46 11.30 -4.31
CA ALA A 60 -2.05 11.75 -5.56
C ALA A 60 -2.45 13.23 -5.39
N GLU A 61 -3.48 13.69 -6.11
CA GLU A 61 -4.11 14.99 -5.83
C GLU A 61 -4.62 15.07 -4.38
N ASN A 62 -5.09 13.95 -3.82
CA ASN A 62 -5.30 13.79 -2.38
C ASN A 62 -4.13 13.03 -1.72
N LYS A 63 -4.10 13.10 -0.39
CA LYS A 63 -3.32 12.20 0.46
C LYS A 63 -4.27 11.19 1.09
N GLU A 64 -4.02 9.92 0.83
CA GLU A 64 -4.81 8.81 1.38
C GLU A 64 -3.93 8.00 2.31
N PHE A 65 -4.39 7.83 3.55
CA PHE A 65 -3.67 7.12 4.61
C PHE A 65 -4.36 5.80 4.92
N VAL A 66 -3.61 4.85 5.43
CA VAL A 66 -4.10 3.62 6.02
C VAL A 66 -3.24 3.31 7.24
N THR A 67 -3.89 3.20 8.39
CA THR A 67 -3.25 2.75 9.63
C THR A 67 -3.20 1.24 9.64
N ALA A 68 -2.25 0.66 10.35
CA ALA A 68 -2.11 -0.77 10.42
C ALA A 68 -1.54 -1.23 11.76
N ASN A 69 -2.05 -2.35 12.27
CA ASN A 69 -1.44 -3.13 13.33
C ASN A 69 -1.22 -4.56 12.82
N LEU A 70 -0.02 -4.82 12.32
CA LEU A 70 0.30 -6.05 11.58
C LEU A 70 0.83 -7.14 12.52
N LYS A 71 0.49 -8.41 12.27
CA LYS A 71 1.12 -9.53 12.97
C LYS A 71 2.32 -10.07 12.22
N GLU A 72 3.27 -10.64 12.97
CA GLU A 72 4.40 -11.36 12.41
C GLU A 72 3.93 -12.52 11.51
N GLY A 73 4.58 -12.70 10.36
CA GLY A 73 4.17 -13.68 9.35
C GLY A 73 2.91 -13.30 8.58
N GLY A 74 2.29 -12.15 8.87
CA GLY A 74 1.08 -11.68 8.21
C GLY A 74 1.32 -11.24 6.77
N THR A 75 0.43 -11.66 5.86
CA THR A 75 0.34 -11.18 4.49
C THR A 75 -0.97 -10.41 4.31
N TYR A 76 -0.88 -9.18 3.83
CA TYR A 76 -2.02 -8.26 3.71
C TYR A 76 -2.14 -7.72 2.28
N ILE A 77 -3.35 -7.37 1.88
CA ILE A 77 -3.62 -6.79 0.56
C ILE A 77 -4.34 -5.46 0.72
N VAL A 78 -3.84 -4.44 0.02
CA VAL A 78 -4.45 -3.11 -0.06
C VAL A 78 -4.68 -2.78 -1.52
N ILE A 79 -5.93 -2.53 -1.90
CA ILE A 79 -6.27 -2.14 -3.27
C ILE A 79 -6.12 -0.62 -3.41
N GLY A 80 -5.32 -0.20 -4.39
CA GLY A 80 -5.28 1.19 -4.84
C GLY A 80 -6.27 1.42 -5.97
N GLU A 81 -7.28 2.27 -5.78
CA GLU A 81 -8.24 2.61 -6.83
C GLU A 81 -8.28 4.12 -7.08
N ASN A 82 -8.59 4.54 -8.32
CA ASN A 82 -8.89 5.94 -8.60
C ASN A 82 -10.16 6.37 -7.85
N LYS A 83 -10.09 7.48 -7.13
CA LYS A 83 -11.25 8.18 -6.58
C LYS A 83 -11.60 9.29 -7.56
N MET A 84 -12.54 9.03 -8.46
CA MET A 84 -13.08 10.08 -9.33
C MET A 84 -14.08 10.91 -8.53
N GLY A 85 -13.82 12.21 -8.43
CA GLY A 85 -14.77 13.22 -7.97
C GLY A 85 -15.07 14.22 -9.08
N MET A 86 -16.07 15.09 -8.85
CA MET A 86 -16.44 16.14 -9.82
C MET A 86 -15.30 17.12 -10.13
N TRP A 87 -14.29 17.21 -9.24
CA TRP A 87 -13.19 18.17 -9.32
C TRP A 87 -11.79 17.58 -9.03
N SER A 88 -11.64 16.28 -8.78
CA SER A 88 -10.34 15.67 -8.48
C SER A 88 -10.21 14.20 -8.91
N ALA A 89 -9.00 13.82 -9.30
CA ALA A 89 -8.53 12.47 -9.63
C ALA A 89 -7.67 11.92 -8.48
N GLY A 90 -8.33 11.61 -7.35
CA GLY A 90 -7.67 11.08 -6.16
C GLY A 90 -7.36 9.58 -6.20
N ILE A 91 -6.91 9.07 -5.06
CA ILE A 91 -6.76 7.65 -4.74
C ILE A 91 -7.58 7.28 -3.51
N ARG A 92 -8.07 6.04 -3.48
CA ARG A 92 -8.50 5.33 -2.27
C ARG A 92 -7.59 4.13 -2.04
N LEU A 93 -7.27 3.88 -0.78
CA LEU A 93 -6.59 2.67 -0.32
C LEU A 93 -7.63 1.82 0.38
N ILE A 94 -7.77 0.56 -0.03
CA ILE A 94 -8.83 -0.31 0.44
C ILE A 94 -8.17 -1.61 0.93
N PRO A 95 -7.88 -1.74 2.24
CA PRO A 95 -7.56 -3.02 2.84
C PRO A 95 -8.62 -4.06 2.55
N ILE A 96 -8.22 -5.28 2.20
CA ILE A 96 -9.15 -6.38 1.94
C ILE A 96 -8.69 -7.68 2.60
N THR A 97 -9.67 -8.51 2.94
CA THR A 97 -9.59 -9.91 3.38
C THR A 97 -9.90 -10.86 2.22
N ASP A 98 -9.78 -12.16 2.43
CA ASP A 98 -9.98 -13.20 1.40
C ASP A 98 -11.46 -13.41 1.02
N ASP A 99 -12.40 -12.99 1.86
CA ASP A 99 -13.84 -12.96 1.58
C ASP A 99 -14.27 -11.75 0.71
N ASN A 100 -13.38 -10.79 0.47
CA ASN A 100 -13.69 -9.62 -0.32
C ASN A 100 -13.81 -9.97 -1.81
N LYS A 101 -14.83 -9.45 -2.49
CA LYS A 101 -15.05 -9.64 -3.95
C LYS A 101 -13.87 -9.24 -4.85
N LEU A 102 -12.93 -8.42 -4.36
CA LEU A 102 -11.72 -8.02 -5.09
C LEU A 102 -10.53 -8.97 -4.86
N PHE A 103 -10.62 -9.89 -3.89
CA PHE A 103 -9.53 -10.80 -3.54
C PHE A 103 -9.06 -11.62 -4.74
N GLU A 104 -9.97 -12.32 -5.43
CA GLU A 104 -9.59 -13.14 -6.60
C GLU A 104 -8.97 -12.32 -7.73
N LYS A 105 -9.38 -11.05 -7.91
CA LYS A 105 -8.78 -10.16 -8.90
C LYS A 105 -7.36 -9.74 -8.49
N ALA A 106 -7.15 -9.47 -7.20
CA ALA A 106 -5.83 -9.14 -6.67
C ALA A 106 -4.89 -10.35 -6.73
N ARG A 107 -5.36 -11.52 -6.29
CA ARG A 107 -4.65 -12.79 -6.37
C ARG A 107 -4.25 -13.12 -7.81
N ALA A 108 -5.17 -13.05 -8.77
CA ALA A 108 -4.85 -13.30 -10.18
C ALA A 108 -3.70 -12.41 -10.69
N ILE A 109 -3.68 -11.12 -10.33
CA ILE A 109 -2.59 -10.20 -10.71
C ILE A 109 -1.27 -10.57 -10.05
N ILE A 110 -1.28 -10.95 -8.77
CA ILE A 110 -0.08 -11.33 -8.02
C ILE A 110 0.52 -12.64 -8.57
N MET A 111 -0.34 -13.58 -8.97
CA MET A 111 0.06 -14.86 -9.58
C MET A 111 0.56 -14.72 -11.02
N GLU A 112 0.02 -13.77 -11.80
CA GLU A 112 0.38 -13.58 -13.21
C GLU A 112 1.58 -12.64 -13.41
N LYS A 113 1.77 -11.65 -12.52
CA LYS A 113 2.75 -10.58 -12.71
C LYS A 113 3.88 -10.63 -11.68
N GLY A 114 5.02 -10.04 -12.04
CA GLY A 114 6.06 -9.70 -11.06
C GLY A 114 5.74 -8.39 -10.33
N PRO A 115 6.23 -8.20 -9.10
CA PRO A 115 6.04 -6.94 -8.38
C PRO A 115 6.77 -5.81 -9.11
N ILE A 116 6.18 -4.62 -9.07
CA ILE A 116 6.89 -3.39 -9.39
C ILE A 116 7.90 -3.12 -8.28
N VAL A 117 9.17 -3.04 -8.67
CA VAL A 117 10.28 -2.73 -7.76
C VAL A 117 10.82 -1.36 -8.13
N THR A 118 10.83 -0.44 -7.16
CA THR A 118 11.53 0.84 -7.31
C THR A 118 13.00 0.64 -6.94
N PRO A 119 13.97 1.05 -7.77
CA PRO A 119 15.38 0.87 -7.46
C PRO A 119 15.77 1.51 -6.13
N VAL A 120 16.66 0.87 -5.37
CA VAL A 120 17.13 1.37 -4.06
C VAL A 120 17.77 2.76 -4.18
N SER A 121 18.53 3.02 -5.25
CA SER A 121 19.10 4.34 -5.53
C SER A 121 18.02 5.41 -5.70
N THR A 122 16.95 5.10 -6.43
CA THR A 122 15.79 5.99 -6.58
C THR A 122 15.09 6.21 -5.24
N ILE A 123 14.89 5.17 -4.44
CA ILE A 123 14.28 5.31 -3.10
C ILE A 123 15.13 6.25 -2.23
N LYS A 124 16.46 6.08 -2.20
CA LYS A 124 17.35 6.95 -1.43
C LYS A 124 17.26 8.40 -1.89
N LEU A 125 17.37 8.64 -3.20
CA LEU A 125 17.27 9.97 -3.79
C LEU A 125 15.92 10.64 -3.44
N ARG A 126 14.81 9.94 -3.65
CA ARG A 126 13.46 10.48 -3.35
C ARG A 126 13.28 10.77 -1.86
N ASN A 127 13.83 9.95 -0.97
CA ASN A 127 13.78 10.23 0.47
C ASN A 127 14.58 11.48 0.85
N THR A 128 15.67 11.81 0.15
CA THR A 128 16.37 13.10 0.33
C THR A 128 15.57 14.26 -0.24
N GLU A 129 14.98 14.11 -1.43
CA GLU A 129 14.22 15.18 -2.11
C GLU A 129 12.89 15.51 -1.43
N LEU A 130 12.26 14.52 -0.78
CA LEU A 130 10.91 14.64 -0.25
C LEU A 130 10.85 14.89 1.25
N VAL A 131 11.97 15.14 1.94
CA VAL A 131 12.00 15.31 3.41
C VAL A 131 10.97 16.34 3.88
N GLU A 132 11.03 17.56 3.35
CA GLU A 132 10.11 18.65 3.74
C GLU A 132 8.66 18.35 3.34
N PHE A 133 8.47 17.78 2.16
CA PHE A 133 7.14 17.41 1.68
C PHE A 133 6.48 16.37 2.58
N ILE A 134 7.22 15.32 2.97
CA ILE A 134 6.75 14.25 3.84
C ILE A 134 6.44 14.83 5.23
N ALA A 135 7.35 15.63 5.79
CA ALA A 135 7.15 16.26 7.09
C ALA A 135 5.86 17.11 7.11
N ASN A 136 5.65 17.95 6.09
CA ASN A 136 4.44 18.76 5.98
C ASN A 136 3.18 17.90 5.87
N VAL A 137 3.20 16.84 5.06
CA VAL A 137 2.05 15.94 4.90
C VAL A 137 1.70 15.21 6.22
N LEU A 138 2.72 14.77 6.96
CA LEU A 138 2.52 14.09 8.24
C LEU A 138 2.04 15.06 9.33
N ASP A 139 2.51 16.31 9.34
CA ASP A 139 2.00 17.35 10.25
C ASP A 139 0.51 17.60 10.01
N HIS A 140 0.10 17.77 8.74
CA HIS A 140 -1.31 17.89 8.40
C HIS A 140 -2.12 16.63 8.76
N TYR A 141 -1.53 15.45 8.61
CA TYR A 141 -2.19 14.21 9.03
C TYR A 141 -2.48 14.22 10.52
N GLU A 142 -1.46 14.41 11.37
CA GLU A 142 -1.61 14.35 12.83
C GLU A 142 -2.47 15.47 13.39
N ASN A 143 -2.29 16.71 12.90
CA ASN A 143 -2.94 17.88 13.50
C ASN A 143 -4.34 18.18 12.94
N GLN A 144 -4.70 17.61 11.79
CA GLN A 144 -5.96 17.94 11.11
C GLN A 144 -6.69 16.72 10.57
N TRP A 145 -6.05 15.92 9.72
CA TRP A 145 -6.79 14.93 8.94
C TRP A 145 -7.15 13.68 9.73
N LYS A 146 -6.32 13.22 10.65
CA LYS A 146 -6.54 12.02 11.46
C LYS A 146 -7.80 12.11 12.33
N SER A 147 -8.14 13.30 12.82
CA SER A 147 -9.34 13.54 13.63
C SER A 147 -10.59 13.88 12.82
N THR A 148 -10.43 14.31 11.56
CA THR A 148 -11.53 14.82 10.72
C THR A 148 -11.91 13.90 9.56
N LYS A 149 -11.06 12.93 9.21
CA LYS A 149 -11.29 11.98 8.12
C LYS A 149 -11.28 10.56 8.64
N ASP A 150 -12.15 9.76 8.06
CA ASP A 150 -12.18 8.33 8.30
C ASP A 150 -11.19 7.64 7.35
N PHE A 151 -10.03 7.25 7.90
CA PHE A 151 -9.01 6.50 7.18
C PHE A 151 -9.14 5.01 7.52
N PRO A 152 -8.99 4.13 6.51
CA PRO A 152 -9.05 2.70 6.75
C PRO A 152 -7.95 2.21 7.71
N ASN A 153 -8.22 1.07 8.34
CA ASN A 153 -7.30 0.38 9.22
C ASN A 153 -7.05 -1.06 8.73
N ILE A 154 -5.83 -1.56 8.90
CA ILE A 154 -5.46 -2.97 8.73
C ILE A 154 -5.26 -3.56 10.11
N SER A 155 -6.09 -4.52 10.51
CA SER A 155 -5.90 -5.26 11.76
C SER A 155 -5.13 -6.56 11.55
N ALA A 156 -4.67 -7.19 12.64
CA ALA A 156 -3.92 -8.44 12.60
C ALA A 156 -4.72 -9.60 11.98
N GLU A 157 -6.04 -9.58 12.15
CA GLU A 157 -7.02 -10.57 11.70
C GLU A 157 -7.25 -10.50 10.19
N MET A 158 -6.93 -9.36 9.56
CA MET A 158 -7.05 -9.21 8.11
C MET A 158 -5.96 -9.94 7.31
N ALA A 159 -5.03 -10.61 7.99
CA ALA A 159 -3.99 -11.38 7.32
C ALA A 159 -4.62 -12.51 6.48
N ILE A 160 -4.27 -12.57 5.20
CA ILE A 160 -4.78 -13.57 4.27
C ILE A 160 -4.37 -14.98 4.73
N PRO A 161 -5.30 -15.93 4.84
CA PRO A 161 -5.00 -17.30 5.24
C PRO A 161 -4.00 -17.97 4.30
N VAL A 162 -3.09 -18.78 4.84
CA VAL A 162 -1.96 -19.37 4.09
C VAL A 162 -2.43 -20.27 2.94
N ASP A 163 -3.56 -20.97 3.10
CA ASP A 163 -4.17 -21.80 2.05
C ASP A 163 -4.65 -20.97 0.85
N LYS A 164 -4.99 -19.70 1.06
CA LYS A 164 -5.42 -18.75 0.01
C LYS A 164 -4.27 -18.09 -0.75
N LEU A 165 -3.04 -18.24 -0.25
CA LEU A 165 -1.83 -17.67 -0.86
C LEU A 165 -1.19 -18.58 -1.93
N LYS A 166 -1.75 -19.77 -2.13
CA LYS A 166 -1.29 -20.75 -3.14
C LYS A 166 -1.90 -20.47 -4.51
#